data_AF-A0A935D3R1-F1
#
_entry.id   AF-A0A935D3R1-F1
#
_cell.length_a   1.000
_cell.length_b   1.000
_cell.length_c   1.000
_cell.angle_alpha   90.00
_cell.angle_beta   90.00
_cell.angle_gamma   90.00
#
_symmetry.space_group_name_H-M   'P 1'
#
loop_
_entity.id
_entity.type
_entity.pdbx_description
1 polymer ?
#
loop_
_entity_poly.entity_id
_entity_poly.type
_entity_poly.pdbx_seq_one_letter_code
_entity_poly.pdbx_strand_id
1 'polypeptide(L)' 'MKLLAIVTDPKSVARYLRGIGEPTDVPQRTPARGPPYWQSRVLRRGAGSVEAAE' A
#
# COMPACT_ATOMS: atom_id res chain seq x y z
N MET A 1 -19.82 20.15 8.27
CA MET A 1 -19.81 18.87 7.53
C MET A 1 -19.37 17.77 8.47
N LYS A 2 -20.29 16.89 8.90
CA LYS A 2 -19.97 15.79 9.83
C LYS A 2 -19.59 14.59 8.98
N LEU A 3 -18.30 14.28 8.87
CA LEU A 3 -17.82 13.05 8.25
C LEU A 3 -18.46 11.89 9.00
N LEU A 4 -19.44 11.28 8.35
CA LEU A 4 -20.12 10.09 8.83
C LEU A 4 -19.05 9.02 9.05
N ALA A 5 -18.87 8.62 10.30
CA ALA A 5 -18.02 7.53 10.77
C ALA A 5 -18.52 6.16 10.25
N ILE A 6 -18.82 6.04 8.95
CA ILE A 6 -19.46 4.86 8.38
C ILE A 6 -18.48 3.68 8.30
N VAL A 7 -17.16 3.92 8.30
CA VAL A 7 -16.18 2.83 8.06
C VAL A 7 -14.87 3.03 8.86
N THR A 8 -14.91 3.51 10.10
CA THR A 8 -13.70 3.61 10.94
C THR A 8 -13.49 2.43 11.87
N ASP A 9 -14.56 1.78 12.32
CA ASP A 9 -14.48 0.58 13.16
C ASP A 9 -14.22 -0.66 12.28
N PRO A 10 -13.06 -1.33 12.41
CA PRO A 10 -12.71 -2.50 11.61
C PRO A 10 -13.77 -3.63 11.65
N LYS A 11 -14.47 -3.79 12.78
CA LYS A 11 -15.52 -4.81 12.91
C LYS A 11 -16.76 -4.46 12.08
N SER A 12 -17.16 -3.20 12.07
CA SER A 12 -18.21 -2.68 11.19
C SER A 12 -17.86 -2.90 9.72
N VAL A 13 -16.61 -2.59 9.33
CA VAL A 13 -16.12 -2.81 7.95
C VAL A 13 -16.22 -4.29 7.56
N ALA A 14 -15.69 -5.19 8.40
CA ALA A 14 -15.69 -6.62 8.12
C ALA A 14 -17.11 -7.20 8.01
N ARG A 15 -18.04 -6.74 8.86
CA ARG A 15 -19.45 -7.13 8.80
C ARG A 15 -20.09 -6.67 7.49
N TYR A 16 -19.84 -5.43 7.08
CA TYR A 16 -20.38 -4.89 5.84
C TYR A 16 -19.87 -5.65 4.62
N LEU A 17 -18.55 -5.83 4.51
CA LEU A 17 -17.90 -6.57 3.42
C LEU A 17 -18.43 -8.01 3.32
N ARG A 18 -18.55 -8.72 4.45
CA ARG A 18 -19.15 -10.06 4.48
C ARG A 18 -20.60 -10.05 3.99
N GLY A 19 -21.38 -9.05 4.34
CA GLY A 19 -22.79 -8.93 3.93
C GLY A 19 -22.97 -8.77 2.43
N ILE A 20 -22.01 -8.13 1.75
CA ILE A 20 -22.01 -7.95 0.28
C ILE A 20 -21.20 -9.03 -0.46
N GLY A 21 -20.64 -10.00 0.26
CA GLY A 21 -19.85 -11.10 -0.30
C GLY A 21 -18.42 -10.72 -0.72
N GLU A 22 -17.91 -9.57 -0.26
CA GLU A 22 -16.55 -9.13 -0.53
C GLU A 22 -15.54 -9.75 0.45
N PRO A 23 -14.28 -9.97 0.02
CA PRO A 23 -13.22 -10.45 0.90
C PRO A 23 -12.94 -9.45 2.04
N THR A 24 -12.75 -9.98 3.26
CA THR A 24 -12.30 -9.19 4.42
C THR A 24 -10.79 -9.20 4.59
N ASP A 25 -10.09 -10.05 3.84
CA ASP A 25 -8.64 -10.19 3.93
C ASP A 25 -7.94 -9.05 3.17
N VAL A 26 -6.74 -8.71 3.65
CA VAL A 26 -5.92 -7.69 3.02
C VAL A 26 -5.49 -8.20 1.63
N PRO A 27 -5.70 -7.43 0.55
CA PRO A 27 -5.26 -7.85 -0.77
C PRO A 27 -3.74 -8.04 -0.79
N GLN A 28 -3.27 -9.06 -1.52
CA GLN A 28 -1.84 -9.24 -1.71
C GLN A 28 -1.25 -8.00 -2.37
N ARG A 29 -0.19 -7.47 -1.77
CA ARG A 29 0.50 -6.31 -2.29
C ARG A 29 1.11 -6.67 -3.64
N THR A 30 0.72 -5.95 -4.69
CA THR A 30 1.35 -6.11 -6.01
C THR A 30 2.85 -5.88 -5.90
N PRO A 31 3.70 -6.67 -6.60
CA PRO A 31 5.13 -6.40 -6.63
C PRO A 31 5.39 -4.97 -7.11
N ALA A 32 6.47 -4.37 -6.63
CA ALA A 32 6.88 -3.05 -7.09
C ALA A 32 7.03 -3.09 -8.61
N ARG A 33 6.23 -2.28 -9.32
CA ARG A 33 6.17 -2.26 -10.80
C ARG A 33 7.37 -1.55 -11.45
N GLY A 34 8.24 -0.93 -10.66
CA GLY A 34 9.49 -0.39 -11.17
C GLY A 34 10.53 -1.49 -11.37
N PRO A 35 11.57 -1.27 -12.19
CA PRO A 35 12.81 -2.03 -12.03
C PRO A 35 13.20 -1.97 -10.56
N PRO A 36 13.74 -3.04 -9.96
CA PRO A 36 13.95 -3.03 -8.52
C PRO A 36 14.86 -1.84 -8.24
N TYR A 37 14.31 -0.83 -7.57
CA TYR A 37 15.00 0.44 -7.34
C TYR A 37 16.36 0.18 -6.69
N TRP A 38 16.45 -0.92 -5.91
CA TRP A 38 17.66 -1.45 -5.30
C TRP A 38 18.59 -2.23 -6.25
N GLN A 39 18.13 -2.76 -7.38
CA GLN A 39 18.98 -3.41 -8.40
C GLN A 39 19.50 -2.42 -9.46
N SER A 40 18.76 -1.34 -9.77
CA SER A 40 19.17 -0.39 -10.81
C SER A 40 19.96 0.79 -10.24
N ARG A 41 21.29 0.74 -10.39
CA ARG A 41 22.20 1.84 -10.01
C ARG A 41 21.87 3.17 -10.72
N VAL A 42 21.38 3.11 -11.96
CA VAL A 42 20.99 4.29 -12.76
C VAL A 42 19.79 4.98 -12.13
N LEU A 43 18.78 4.22 -11.73
CA LEU A 43 17.58 4.76 -11.10
C LEU A 43 17.85 5.34 -9.71
N ARG A 44 18.80 4.76 -8.95
CA ARG A 44 19.23 5.34 -7.66
C ARG A 44 19.91 6.69 -7.82
N ARG A 45 20.80 6.83 -8.81
CA ARG A 45 21.49 8.10 -9.10
C ARG A 45 20.53 9.22 -9.49
N GLY A 46 19.51 8.91 -10.31
CA GLY A 46 18.49 9.88 -10.70
C GLY A 46 17.58 10.35 -9.56
N ALA A 47 17.42 9.52 -8.52
CA ALA A 47 16.60 9.83 -7.35
C ALA A 47 17.36 10.56 -6.22
N GLY A 48 18.64 10.88 -6.41
CA GLY A 48 19.46 11.58 -5.41
C GLY A 48 19.91 10.74 -4.21
N SER A 49 19.74 9.41 -4.25
CA SER A 49 20.09 8.51 -3.13
C SER A 49 21.55 8.05 -3.12
N VAL A 50 22.48 8.95 -3.44
CA VAL A 50 23.91 8.71 -3.22
C VAL A 50 24.30 9.36 -1.90
N GLU A 51 24.01 8.67 -0.79
CA GLU A 51 24.75 8.88 0.46
C GLU A 51 25.49 7.59 0.81
N ALA A 52 26.81 7.77 0.95
CA ALA A 52 27.79 6.94 1.64
C ALA A 52 27.90 5.45 1.25
N ALA A 53 28.91 5.14 0.43
CA ALA A 53 29.78 4.00 0.69
C ALA A 53 31.16 4.27 0.06
N GLU A 54 32.15 4.23 0.95
CA GLU A 54 33.62 4.31 0.85
C GLU A 54 34.26 3.72 -0.42
#